data_AF-A0A942S8B5-F1
#
_entry.id   AF-A0A942S8B5-F1
#
_cell.length_a   1.000
_cell.length_b   1.000
_cell.length_c   1.000
_cell.angle_alpha   90.00
_cell.angle_beta   90.00
_cell.angle_gamma   90.00
#
_symmetry.space_group_name_H-M   'P 1'
#
loop_
_entity.id
_entity.type
_entity.pdbx_description
1 polymer ?
#
loop_
_entity_poly.entity_id
_entity_poly.type
_entity_poly.pdbx_seq_one_letter_code
_entity_poly.pdbx_strand_id
1 'polypeptide(L)'
;MELAEKIVLINNIEIFRGLSKEEINVIAEEAKERIFDKGEMLFSENNPRKEIFLIAAGKVELFKSTAFGEEQRITFFSRYDFLGEGSLMEDSPHSTSARSTEKSTVLTIDKDLFRLSGSIAMVILSNITKVVSRRMRYANAKMLGATTQYESGKTRQEHDLLGDRDVPYEYYYGIQTLRALENFNISGITLNFYPDFINSLAIVKMAAAKANYELGLLPKDIADAIFQACQEILDNRFHSHFVVDMIQGGAGTSTNMNANEVIANRALEILGKERGEYEFCHPNNHVNLSQSTNDAYPTAIKIALIKANEKLVDVLQEFIKVLHKKAREFSGIIKMGRTQLQDAVPMTLGQTFLAFAVTMEEEVQQLNRTSALFLEVNMGGTAIGTGICADPKYSDKVIPYLRIITGMDIRLAKNLVEATQDTGDFITYSGALKRLATKLSKMSND
;
A
#
# COMPACT_ATOMS: atom_id res chain seq x y z
N MET A 1 30.10 -25.46 -6.42
CA MET A 1 30.51 -24.06 -6.27
C MET A 1 31.96 -23.99 -5.84
N GLU A 2 32.76 -23.30 -6.64
CA GLU A 2 34.15 -22.98 -6.28
C GLU A 2 34.18 -21.97 -5.13
N LEU A 3 35.29 -21.91 -4.39
CA LEU A 3 35.44 -21.01 -3.24
C LEU A 3 35.17 -19.54 -3.63
N ALA A 4 35.63 -19.11 -4.82
CA ALA A 4 35.39 -17.77 -5.34
C ALA A 4 33.89 -17.45 -5.52
N GLU A 5 33.10 -18.41 -5.99
CA GLU A 5 31.65 -18.23 -6.16
C GLU A 5 30.93 -18.14 -4.82
N LYS A 6 31.35 -18.93 -3.83
CA LYS A 6 30.81 -18.87 -2.47
C LYS A 6 31.09 -17.52 -1.82
N ILE A 7 32.31 -17.00 -1.96
CA ILE A 7 32.71 -15.67 -1.45
C ILE A 7 31.81 -14.58 -2.05
N VAL A 8 31.62 -14.60 -3.39
CA VAL A 8 30.74 -13.63 -4.06
C VAL A 8 29.32 -13.73 -3.54
N LEU A 9 28.79 -14.95 -3.34
CA LEU A 9 27.45 -15.13 -2.81
C LEU A 9 27.32 -14.57 -1.39
N ILE A 10 28.19 -14.99 -0.47
CA ILE A 10 28.18 -14.61 0.95
C ILE A 10 28.31 -13.09 1.10
N ASN A 11 29.18 -12.46 0.31
CA ASN A 11 29.40 -11.01 0.36
C ASN A 11 28.16 -10.19 -0.05
N ASN A 12 27.24 -10.77 -0.82
CA ASN A 12 26.00 -10.11 -1.24
C ASN A 12 24.81 -10.39 -0.30
N ILE A 13 24.98 -11.23 0.72
CA ILE A 13 23.92 -11.59 1.66
C ILE A 13 23.99 -10.68 2.89
N GLU A 14 22.84 -10.13 3.28
CA GLU A 14 22.75 -9.05 4.27
C GLU A 14 23.40 -9.38 5.62
N ILE A 15 23.24 -10.60 6.15
CA ILE A 15 23.79 -10.95 7.48
C ILE A 15 25.31 -10.87 7.55
N PHE A 16 26.00 -10.96 6.42
CA PHE A 16 27.46 -10.92 6.33
C PHE A 16 28.02 -9.55 5.95
N ARG A 17 27.17 -8.54 5.72
CA ARG A 17 27.63 -7.17 5.41
C ARG A 17 28.49 -6.62 6.56
N GLY A 18 29.67 -6.10 6.21
CA GLY A 18 30.62 -5.51 7.15
C GLY A 18 31.69 -6.48 7.69
N LEU A 19 31.66 -7.76 7.29
CA LEU A 19 32.76 -8.68 7.54
C LEU A 19 33.97 -8.38 6.64
N SER A 20 35.17 -8.60 7.16
CA SER A 20 36.42 -8.53 6.38
C SER A 20 36.52 -9.66 5.35
N LYS A 21 37.44 -9.52 4.38
CA LYS A 21 37.64 -10.56 3.35
C LYS A 21 38.10 -11.87 3.98
N GLU A 22 38.96 -11.79 4.99
CA GLU A 22 39.47 -12.92 5.74
C GLU A 22 38.33 -13.66 6.46
N GLU A 23 37.42 -12.92 7.10
CA GLU A 23 36.25 -13.49 7.77
C GLU A 23 35.27 -14.14 6.79
N ILE A 24 35.03 -13.52 5.63
CA ILE A 24 34.19 -14.10 4.58
C ILE A 24 34.81 -15.40 4.03
N ASN A 25 36.13 -15.46 3.86
CA ASN A 25 36.82 -16.67 3.42
C ASN A 25 36.62 -17.83 4.39
N VAL A 26 36.78 -17.59 5.69
CA VAL A 26 36.54 -18.60 6.74
C VAL A 26 35.11 -19.16 6.65
N ILE A 27 34.11 -18.28 6.44
CA ILE A 27 32.72 -18.71 6.29
C ILE A 27 32.52 -19.51 4.99
N ALA A 28 33.14 -19.08 3.90
CA ALA A 28 33.01 -19.73 2.60
C ALA A 28 33.65 -21.14 2.56
N GLU A 29 34.73 -21.36 3.30
CA GLU A 29 35.39 -22.66 3.44
C GLU A 29 34.51 -23.67 4.19
N GLU A 30 33.84 -23.22 5.26
CA GLU A 30 32.99 -24.07 6.11
C GLU A 30 31.56 -24.25 5.56
N ALA A 31 31.12 -23.36 4.66
CA ALA A 31 29.81 -23.45 4.01
C ALA A 31 29.73 -24.67 3.08
N LYS A 32 28.75 -25.56 3.33
CA LYS A 32 28.51 -26.76 2.53
C LYS A 32 27.45 -26.50 1.47
N GLU A 33 27.71 -26.89 0.24
CA GLU A 33 26.73 -26.79 -0.84
C GLU A 33 25.77 -27.98 -0.81
N ARG A 34 24.48 -27.69 -0.99
CA ARG A 34 23.42 -28.68 -1.17
C ARG A 34 22.54 -28.29 -2.35
N ILE A 35 22.12 -29.30 -3.09
CA ILE A 35 21.18 -29.15 -4.21
C ILE A 35 19.86 -29.76 -3.76
N PHE A 36 18.78 -29.00 -3.94
CA PHE A 36 17.43 -29.43 -3.61
C PHE A 36 16.58 -29.51 -4.88
N ASP A 37 15.94 -30.65 -5.10
CA ASP A 37 14.99 -30.82 -6.19
C ASP A 37 13.64 -30.17 -5.88
N LYS A 38 12.81 -29.96 -6.90
CA LYS A 38 11.48 -29.37 -6.73
C LYS A 38 10.63 -30.21 -5.76
N GLY A 39 10.12 -29.57 -4.72
CA GLY A 39 9.32 -30.16 -3.65
C GLY A 39 10.14 -30.66 -2.46
N GLU A 40 11.46 -30.69 -2.56
CA GLU A 40 12.33 -31.17 -1.48
C GLU A 40 12.37 -30.18 -0.31
N MET A 41 12.32 -30.71 0.91
CA MET A 41 12.29 -29.94 2.14
C MET A 41 13.71 -29.51 2.55
N LEU A 42 13.91 -28.21 2.79
CA LEU A 42 15.13 -27.71 3.42
C LEU A 42 15.09 -27.96 4.93
N PHE A 43 13.93 -27.68 5.54
CA PHE A 43 13.61 -28.03 6.92
C PHE A 43 12.10 -28.09 7.12
N SER A 44 11.68 -28.74 8.20
CA SER A 44 10.26 -28.90 8.54
C SER A 44 9.95 -28.25 9.88
N GLU A 45 8.73 -27.76 10.02
CA GLU A 45 8.19 -27.28 11.28
C GLU A 45 8.36 -28.35 12.38
N ASN A 46 8.65 -27.90 13.60
CA ASN A 46 8.96 -28.72 14.78
C ASN A 46 10.28 -29.50 14.72
N ASN A 47 11.06 -29.41 13.64
CA ASN A 47 12.42 -29.96 13.63
C ASN A 47 13.43 -28.99 14.29
N PRO A 48 14.55 -29.50 14.84
CA PRO A 48 15.59 -28.67 15.43
C PRO A 48 16.24 -27.73 14.41
N ARG A 49 16.53 -26.49 14.85
CA ARG A 49 17.29 -25.51 14.06
C ARG A 49 18.79 -25.76 14.23
N LYS A 50 19.45 -26.17 13.14
CA LYS A 50 20.89 -26.49 13.14
C LYS A 50 21.71 -25.63 12.18
N GLU A 51 21.10 -25.21 11.09
CA GLU A 51 21.80 -24.61 9.97
C GLU A 51 21.13 -23.30 9.55
N ILE A 52 21.93 -22.41 8.96
CA ILE A 52 21.48 -21.28 8.17
C ILE A 52 21.60 -21.66 6.71
N PHE A 53 20.60 -21.32 5.92
CA PHE A 53 20.51 -21.63 4.51
C PHE A 53 20.67 -20.35 3.71
N LEU A 54 21.61 -20.33 2.78
CA LEU A 54 21.91 -19.22 1.87
C LEU A 54 21.55 -19.62 0.45
N ILE A 55 20.65 -18.90 -0.20
CA ILE A 55 20.15 -19.29 -1.52
C ILE A 55 21.13 -18.80 -2.60
N ALA A 56 21.80 -19.75 -3.27
CA ALA A 56 22.74 -19.46 -4.36
C ALA A 56 22.03 -19.35 -5.72
N ALA A 57 21.05 -20.21 -5.94
CA ALA A 57 20.21 -20.24 -7.15
C ALA A 57 18.90 -20.96 -6.85
N GLY A 58 17.85 -20.67 -7.64
CA GLY A 58 16.53 -21.26 -7.49
C GLY A 58 15.60 -20.47 -6.56
N LYS A 59 14.53 -21.11 -6.12
CA LYS A 59 13.44 -20.51 -5.34
C LYS A 59 12.90 -21.44 -4.27
N VAL A 60 12.90 -20.97 -3.03
CA VAL A 60 12.46 -21.69 -1.83
C VAL A 60 11.20 -21.04 -1.26
N GLU A 61 10.16 -21.81 -1.00
CA GLU A 61 8.93 -21.38 -0.33
C GLU A 61 9.03 -21.64 1.17
N LEU A 62 8.63 -20.67 1.99
CA LEU A 62 8.38 -20.84 3.42
C LEU A 62 6.89 -20.82 3.67
N PHE A 63 6.40 -21.80 4.42
CA PHE A 63 4.99 -22.01 4.67
C PHE A 63 4.76 -22.55 6.08
N LYS A 64 3.52 -22.49 6.54
CA LYS A 64 3.08 -23.05 7.81
C LYS A 64 1.81 -23.84 7.62
N SER A 65 1.70 -24.99 8.28
CA SER A 65 0.48 -25.78 8.26
C SER A 65 -0.50 -25.24 9.30
N THR A 66 -1.75 -25.01 8.89
CA THR A 66 -2.83 -24.66 9.82
C THR A 66 -3.25 -25.88 10.64
N ALA A 67 -4.01 -25.66 11.72
CA ALA A 67 -4.58 -26.74 12.53
C ALA A 67 -5.49 -27.69 11.74
N PHE A 68 -5.95 -27.27 10.54
CA PHE A 68 -6.82 -28.04 9.65
C PHE A 68 -6.05 -28.72 8.49
N GLY A 69 -4.72 -28.65 8.48
CA GLY A 69 -3.87 -29.29 7.48
C GLY A 69 -3.71 -28.50 6.18
N GLU A 70 -4.22 -27.27 6.11
CA GLU A 70 -3.96 -26.39 4.97
C GLU A 70 -2.58 -25.74 5.08
N GLU A 71 -1.80 -25.75 3.99
CA GLU A 71 -0.52 -25.05 3.92
C GLU A 71 -0.75 -23.57 3.61
N GLN A 72 -0.48 -22.70 4.58
CA GLN A 72 -0.44 -21.27 4.34
C GLN A 72 0.98 -20.86 3.94
N ARG A 73 1.14 -20.46 2.67
CA ARG A 73 2.37 -19.84 2.19
C ARG A 73 2.63 -18.54 2.94
N ILE A 74 3.82 -18.43 3.53
CA ILE A 74 4.29 -17.22 4.18
C ILE A 74 5.03 -16.36 3.17
N THR A 75 6.00 -16.93 2.44
CA THR A 75 6.84 -16.18 1.50
C THR A 75 7.69 -17.09 0.58
N PHE A 76 8.45 -16.49 -0.34
CA PHE A 76 9.52 -17.09 -1.11
C PHE A 76 10.89 -16.43 -0.85
N PHE A 77 11.95 -17.21 -1.01
CA PHE A 77 13.35 -16.82 -0.94
C PHE A 77 14.02 -17.22 -2.27
N SER A 78 14.95 -16.41 -2.76
CA SER A 78 15.63 -16.53 -4.06
C SER A 78 17.11 -16.16 -3.93
N ARG A 79 17.89 -16.13 -5.02
CA ARG A 79 19.33 -15.85 -4.96
C ARG A 79 19.67 -14.61 -4.10
N TYR A 80 20.66 -14.76 -3.21
CA TYR A 80 21.08 -13.79 -2.19
C TYR A 80 20.16 -13.65 -0.96
N ASP A 81 19.12 -14.46 -0.87
CA ASP A 81 18.35 -14.63 0.36
C ASP A 81 19.01 -15.58 1.35
N PHE A 82 18.57 -15.47 2.61
CA PHE A 82 18.87 -16.45 3.65
C PHE A 82 17.65 -16.74 4.54
N LEU A 83 17.66 -17.93 5.13
CA LEU A 83 16.67 -18.37 6.09
C LEU A 83 17.29 -19.26 7.17
N GLY A 84 16.61 -19.39 8.30
CA GLY A 84 17.10 -20.17 9.44
C GLY A 84 17.92 -19.36 10.43
N GLU A 85 17.89 -18.02 10.35
CA GLU A 85 18.60 -17.12 11.27
C GLU A 85 18.21 -17.31 12.73
N GLY A 86 16.99 -17.81 12.98
CA GLY A 86 16.52 -18.17 14.31
C GLY A 86 17.33 -19.29 14.97
N SER A 87 18.18 -20.02 14.24
CA SER A 87 19.13 -21.00 14.79
C SER A 87 20.24 -20.37 15.63
N LEU A 88 20.47 -19.06 15.47
CA LEU A 88 21.52 -18.31 16.18
C LEU A 88 21.05 -17.63 17.47
N MET A 89 19.75 -17.57 17.72
CA MET A 89 19.18 -16.82 18.85
C MET A 89 18.69 -17.73 19.97
N GLU A 90 18.05 -18.84 19.63
CA GLU A 90 17.42 -19.76 20.58
C GLU A 90 17.41 -21.19 20.02
N ASP A 91 17.53 -22.19 20.89
CA ASP A 91 17.45 -23.62 20.53
C ASP A 91 15.99 -24.11 20.31
N SER A 92 15.08 -23.21 19.94
CA SER A 92 13.69 -23.56 19.66
C SER A 92 13.54 -24.25 18.28
N PRO A 93 12.58 -25.19 18.13
CA PRO A 93 12.30 -25.81 16.84
C PRO A 93 11.88 -24.79 15.76
N HIS A 94 11.99 -25.18 14.49
CA HIS A 94 11.42 -24.41 13.39
C HIS A 94 9.91 -24.20 13.60
N SER A 95 9.44 -22.95 13.53
CA SER A 95 8.01 -22.61 13.65
C SER A 95 7.26 -22.64 12.31
N THR A 96 7.99 -22.97 11.23
CA THR A 96 7.58 -22.97 9.83
C THR A 96 8.35 -24.05 9.08
N SER A 97 7.90 -24.38 7.88
CA SER A 97 8.55 -25.32 6.97
C SER A 97 9.08 -24.60 5.74
N ALA A 98 10.18 -25.07 5.16
CA ALA A 98 10.74 -24.54 3.92
C ALA A 98 10.96 -25.65 2.89
N ARG A 99 10.54 -25.41 1.64
CA ARG A 99 10.74 -26.35 0.53
C ARG A 99 11.20 -25.66 -0.73
N SER A 100 11.98 -26.36 -1.55
CA SER A 100 12.36 -25.87 -2.86
C SER A 100 11.17 -25.96 -3.83
N THR A 101 10.91 -24.91 -4.60
CA THR A 101 9.79 -24.87 -5.59
C THR A 101 10.23 -25.12 -7.03
N GLU A 102 11.53 -25.10 -7.23
CA GLU A 102 12.25 -25.48 -8.43
C GLU A 102 13.57 -26.15 -8.03
N LYS A 103 14.45 -26.45 -8.96
CA LYS A 103 15.79 -26.95 -8.61
C LYS A 103 16.59 -25.78 -8.01
N SER A 104 17.03 -25.91 -6.76
CA SER A 104 17.73 -24.84 -6.04
C SER A 104 19.09 -25.29 -5.54
N THR A 105 20.06 -24.39 -5.61
CA THR A 105 21.40 -24.55 -5.01
C THR A 105 21.47 -23.68 -3.77
N VAL A 106 21.83 -24.27 -2.64
CA VAL A 106 21.81 -23.64 -1.31
C VAL A 106 23.13 -23.92 -0.59
N LEU A 107 23.74 -22.90 0.01
CA LEU A 107 24.84 -23.10 0.95
C LEU A 107 24.27 -23.23 2.37
N THR A 108 24.66 -24.27 3.09
CA THR A 108 24.31 -24.49 4.49
C THR A 108 25.51 -24.19 5.39
N ILE A 109 25.27 -23.40 6.43
CA ILE A 109 26.27 -23.07 7.46
C ILE A 109 25.75 -23.57 8.80
N ASP A 110 26.57 -24.33 9.52
CA ASP A 110 26.23 -24.80 10.86
C ASP A 110 26.26 -23.64 11.86
N LYS A 111 25.29 -23.59 12.79
CA LYS A 111 25.24 -22.54 13.81
C LYS A 111 26.48 -22.50 14.71
N ASP A 112 27.17 -23.62 14.87
CA ASP A 112 28.38 -23.70 15.70
C ASP A 112 29.58 -22.97 15.08
N LEU A 113 29.56 -22.70 13.76
CA LEU A 113 30.59 -21.91 13.09
C LEU A 113 30.77 -20.53 13.74
N PHE A 114 29.66 -19.92 14.17
CA PHE A 114 29.66 -18.58 14.73
C PHE A 114 30.13 -18.53 16.19
N ARG A 115 30.33 -19.68 16.83
CA ARG A 115 30.97 -19.76 18.16
C ARG A 115 32.51 -19.69 18.08
N LEU A 116 33.08 -19.84 16.88
CA LEU A 116 34.52 -19.94 16.68
C LEU A 116 35.23 -18.57 16.56
N SER A 117 34.51 -17.49 16.25
CA SER A 117 35.07 -16.14 16.17
C SER A 117 34.12 -15.08 16.74
N GLY A 118 34.56 -14.41 17.81
CA GLY A 118 33.76 -13.37 18.48
C GLY A 118 33.50 -12.13 17.62
N SER A 119 34.39 -11.77 16.69
CA SER A 119 34.18 -10.64 15.77
C SER A 119 33.10 -10.94 14.74
N ILE A 120 33.16 -12.12 14.11
CA ILE A 120 32.17 -12.61 13.15
C ILE A 120 30.79 -12.69 13.82
N ALA A 121 30.74 -13.27 15.04
CA ALA A 121 29.51 -13.40 15.80
C ALA A 121 28.84 -12.04 16.08
N MET A 122 29.61 -11.03 16.48
CA MET A 122 29.07 -9.69 16.77
C MET A 122 28.46 -9.02 15.54
N VAL A 123 29.16 -9.06 14.39
CA VAL A 123 28.66 -8.44 13.15
C VAL A 123 27.38 -9.14 12.69
N ILE A 124 27.38 -10.47 12.70
CA ILE A 124 26.23 -11.27 12.28
C ILE A 124 25.04 -11.08 13.23
N LEU A 125 25.25 -11.08 14.55
CA LEU A 125 24.19 -10.81 15.53
C LEU A 125 23.62 -9.39 15.37
N SER A 126 24.47 -8.38 15.10
CA SER A 126 24.01 -7.02 14.81
C SER A 126 23.11 -6.98 13.57
N ASN A 127 23.54 -7.62 12.49
CA ASN A 127 22.79 -7.65 11.24
C ASN A 127 21.48 -8.46 11.37
N ILE A 128 21.51 -9.61 12.06
CA ILE A 128 20.31 -10.41 12.36
C ILE A 128 19.35 -9.62 13.22
N THR A 129 19.82 -8.87 14.21
CA THR A 129 18.95 -8.04 15.05
C THR A 129 18.21 -7.00 14.21
N LYS A 130 18.88 -6.39 13.22
CA LYS A 130 18.26 -5.47 12.26
C LYS A 130 17.22 -6.19 11.40
N VAL A 131 17.57 -7.35 10.85
CA VAL A 131 16.67 -8.19 10.03
C VAL A 131 15.42 -8.59 10.81
N VAL A 132 15.59 -9.15 12.01
CA VAL A 132 14.49 -9.60 12.88
C VAL A 132 13.63 -8.43 13.31
N SER A 133 14.23 -7.30 13.71
CA SER A 133 13.46 -6.09 14.04
C SER A 133 12.61 -5.61 12.87
N ARG A 134 13.14 -5.66 11.65
CA ARG A 134 12.41 -5.32 10.41
C ARG A 134 11.27 -6.31 10.17
N ARG A 135 11.57 -7.63 10.16
CA ARG A 135 10.60 -8.72 10.00
C ARG A 135 9.49 -8.66 11.05
N MET A 136 9.80 -8.26 12.28
CA MET A 136 8.84 -8.09 13.37
C MET A 136 7.93 -6.86 13.15
N ARG A 137 8.48 -5.73 12.69
CA ARG A 137 7.65 -4.58 12.25
C ARG A 137 6.67 -4.99 11.14
N TYR A 138 7.12 -5.82 10.19
CA TYR A 138 6.25 -6.34 9.13
C TYR A 138 5.19 -7.33 9.61
N ALA A 139 5.54 -8.21 10.56
CA ALA A 139 4.59 -9.15 11.14
C ALA A 139 3.46 -8.44 11.89
N ASN A 140 3.77 -7.33 12.58
CA ASN A 140 2.76 -6.51 13.24
C ASN A 140 1.84 -5.81 12.22
N ALA A 141 2.39 -5.33 11.09
CA ALA A 141 1.59 -4.78 10.00
C ALA A 141 0.65 -5.84 9.36
N LYS A 142 1.06 -7.11 9.34
CA LYS A 142 0.26 -8.25 8.85
C LYS A 142 -1.00 -8.49 9.70
N MET A 143 -0.94 -8.24 11.01
CA MET A 143 -2.11 -8.38 11.91
C MET A 143 -3.23 -7.38 11.59
N LEU A 144 -2.91 -6.31 10.86
CA LEU A 144 -3.87 -5.29 10.41
C LEU A 144 -4.43 -5.57 9.00
N GLY A 145 -4.08 -6.69 8.35
CA GLY A 145 -4.70 -7.09 7.07
C GLY A 145 -4.03 -6.55 5.79
N ALA A 146 -2.84 -5.96 5.89
CA ALA A 146 -2.07 -5.56 4.71
C ALA A 146 -1.47 -6.80 4.00
N THR A 147 -1.52 -6.82 2.66
CA THR A 147 -0.79 -7.79 1.82
C THR A 147 0.71 -7.50 1.99
N THR A 148 1.39 -8.30 2.82
CA THR A 148 2.82 -8.09 3.11
C THR A 148 3.68 -8.65 2.00
N GLN A 149 4.48 -7.77 1.37
CA GLN A 149 5.54 -8.16 0.45
C GLN A 149 6.76 -8.66 1.26
N TYR A 150 7.38 -9.73 0.80
CA TYR A 150 8.64 -10.22 1.36
C TYR A 150 9.80 -9.27 1.05
N GLU A 151 10.74 -9.16 1.99
CA GLU A 151 12.00 -8.45 1.79
C GLU A 151 13.16 -9.42 1.88
N SER A 152 13.95 -9.51 0.80
CA SER A 152 15.12 -10.38 0.75
C SER A 152 16.34 -9.84 1.49
N GLY A 153 16.32 -8.55 1.82
CA GLY A 153 17.50 -7.79 2.23
C GLY A 153 18.30 -7.24 1.04
N LYS A 154 17.94 -7.59 -0.20
CA LYS A 154 18.47 -6.92 -1.40
C LYS A 154 17.94 -5.48 -1.44
N THR A 155 18.85 -4.55 -1.70
CA THR A 155 18.54 -3.13 -1.82
C THR A 155 18.97 -2.61 -3.19
N ARG A 156 18.39 -1.48 -3.60
CA ARG A 156 18.89 -0.64 -4.67
C ARG A 156 19.20 0.74 -4.09
N GLN A 157 20.31 1.33 -4.49
CA GLN A 157 20.65 2.67 -4.06
C GLN A 157 19.85 3.68 -4.88
N GLU A 158 19.19 4.61 -4.20
CA GLU A 158 18.54 5.77 -4.82
C GLU A 158 19.06 7.06 -4.17
N HIS A 159 18.88 8.18 -4.88
CA HIS A 159 19.36 9.49 -4.47
C HIS A 159 18.24 10.53 -4.59
N ASP A 160 18.08 11.35 -3.56
CA ASP A 160 17.24 12.54 -3.58
C ASP A 160 17.99 13.75 -3.02
N LEU A 161 17.30 14.88 -2.82
CA LEU A 161 17.89 16.11 -2.29
C LEU A 161 18.62 15.91 -0.94
N LEU A 162 18.22 14.92 -0.14
CA LEU A 162 18.80 14.63 1.17
C LEU A 162 19.94 13.60 1.11
N GLY A 163 20.33 13.17 -0.09
CA GLY A 163 21.41 12.22 -0.36
C GLY A 163 20.92 10.79 -0.60
N ASP A 164 21.83 9.84 -0.44
CA ASP A 164 21.60 8.44 -0.81
C ASP A 164 20.87 7.62 0.27
N ARG A 165 20.05 6.67 -0.17
CA ARG A 165 19.48 5.60 0.67
C ARG A 165 19.37 4.28 -0.09
N ASP A 166 19.44 3.19 0.68
CA ASP A 166 19.17 1.83 0.23
C ASP A 166 17.66 1.55 0.29
N VAL A 167 17.01 1.49 -0.87
CA VAL A 167 15.59 1.14 -1.00
C VAL A 167 15.44 -0.37 -1.19
N PRO A 168 14.52 -1.06 -0.48
CA PRO A 168 14.28 -2.49 -0.69
C PRO A 168 13.93 -2.82 -2.14
N TYR A 169 14.59 -3.83 -2.72
CA TYR A 169 14.48 -4.13 -4.15
C TYR A 169 13.07 -4.59 -4.56
N GLU A 170 12.35 -5.30 -3.68
CA GLU A 170 11.04 -5.87 -3.96
C GLU A 170 9.93 -4.84 -4.12
N TYR A 171 10.11 -3.64 -3.56
CA TYR A 171 9.13 -2.57 -3.60
C TYR A 171 9.34 -1.64 -4.80
N TYR A 172 8.22 -1.18 -5.37
CA TYR A 172 8.23 -0.22 -6.48
C TYR A 172 8.30 1.24 -6.00
N TYR A 173 8.05 1.52 -4.73
CA TYR A 173 8.24 2.87 -4.18
C TYR A 173 9.73 3.22 -4.14
N GLY A 174 10.08 4.51 -4.16
CA GLY A 174 11.45 5.00 -4.18
C GLY A 174 11.89 5.64 -2.87
N ILE A 175 12.99 6.39 -2.94
CA ILE A 175 13.64 6.99 -1.77
C ILE A 175 12.75 7.93 -0.97
N GLN A 176 11.87 8.72 -1.60
CA GLN A 176 11.04 9.66 -0.85
C GLN A 176 9.97 8.94 -0.04
N THR A 177 9.42 7.85 -0.58
CA THR A 177 8.52 6.96 0.18
C THR A 177 9.24 6.26 1.31
N LEU A 178 10.48 5.78 1.09
CA LEU A 178 11.28 5.18 2.15
C LEU A 178 11.49 6.16 3.30
N ARG A 179 11.86 7.41 3.00
CA ARG A 179 12.01 8.45 4.02
C ARG A 179 10.70 8.74 4.73
N ALA A 180 9.57 8.73 4.02
CA ALA A 180 8.26 8.90 4.63
C ALA A 180 7.95 7.77 5.63
N LEU A 181 8.31 6.52 5.31
CA LEU A 181 8.19 5.39 6.25
C LEU A 181 9.08 5.57 7.49
N GLU A 182 10.32 6.05 7.30
CA GLU A 182 11.26 6.31 8.41
C GLU A 182 10.75 7.45 9.30
N ASN A 183 10.14 8.48 8.71
CA ASN A 183 9.67 9.67 9.42
C ASN A 183 8.29 9.50 10.06
N PHE A 184 7.40 8.71 9.45
CA PHE A 184 5.98 8.63 9.80
C PHE A 184 5.58 7.17 10.04
N ASN A 185 5.84 6.68 11.25
CA ASN A 185 5.32 5.41 11.75
C ASN A 185 4.45 5.69 12.99
N ILE A 186 3.24 6.20 12.75
CA ILE A 186 2.41 6.82 13.79
C ILE A 186 1.20 5.93 14.12
N SER A 187 0.37 5.63 13.13
CA SER A 187 -0.89 4.92 13.32
C SER A 187 -0.78 3.43 12.99
N GLY A 188 0.14 3.06 12.10
CA GLY A 188 0.20 1.72 11.51
C GLY A 188 -0.88 1.47 10.45
N ILE A 189 -1.74 2.46 10.17
CA ILE A 189 -2.72 2.43 9.08
C ILE A 189 -2.09 3.13 7.88
N THR A 190 -1.70 2.35 6.88
CA THR A 190 -1.03 2.85 5.69
C THR A 190 -2.00 3.08 4.54
N LEU A 191 -1.52 3.73 3.49
CA LEU A 191 -2.30 4.04 2.29
C LEU A 191 -2.91 2.80 1.61
N ASN A 192 -2.28 1.62 1.71
CA ASN A 192 -2.81 0.36 1.17
C ASN A 192 -4.16 -0.10 1.76
N PHE A 193 -4.58 0.45 2.90
CA PHE A 193 -5.90 0.21 3.48
C PHE A 193 -7.02 0.92 2.71
N TYR A 194 -6.66 1.86 1.82
CA TYR A 194 -7.59 2.71 1.10
C TYR A 194 -7.42 2.54 -0.42
N PRO A 195 -7.83 1.38 -0.99
CA PRO A 195 -7.64 1.07 -2.41
C PRO A 195 -8.32 2.08 -3.34
N ASP A 196 -9.48 2.65 -2.96
CA ASP A 196 -10.13 3.70 -3.73
C ASP A 196 -9.27 4.97 -3.82
N PHE A 197 -8.45 5.25 -2.79
CA PHE A 197 -7.54 6.40 -2.80
C PHE A 197 -6.32 6.14 -3.68
N ILE A 198 -5.74 4.94 -3.61
CA ILE A 198 -4.67 4.51 -4.52
C ILE A 198 -5.12 4.57 -5.98
N ASN A 199 -6.30 4.01 -6.27
CA ASN A 199 -6.89 4.06 -7.60
C ASN A 199 -7.13 5.49 -8.04
N SER A 200 -7.60 6.37 -7.16
CA SER A 200 -7.81 7.78 -7.49
C SER A 200 -6.51 8.54 -7.77
N LEU A 201 -5.41 8.23 -7.06
CA LEU A 201 -4.08 8.75 -7.41
C LEU A 201 -3.66 8.29 -8.82
N ALA A 202 -3.83 7.01 -9.13
CA ALA A 202 -3.54 6.48 -10.46
C ALA A 202 -4.39 7.12 -11.57
N ILE A 203 -5.68 7.39 -11.32
CA ILE A 203 -6.56 8.15 -12.22
C ILE A 203 -5.99 9.54 -12.50
N VAL A 204 -5.59 10.27 -11.46
CA VAL A 204 -5.03 11.62 -11.59
C VAL A 204 -3.73 11.58 -12.40
N LYS A 205 -2.83 10.65 -12.11
CA LYS A 205 -1.56 10.50 -12.85
C LYS A 205 -1.79 10.10 -14.31
N MET A 206 -2.73 9.21 -14.58
CA MET A 206 -3.10 8.83 -15.94
C MET A 206 -3.67 10.02 -16.71
N ALA A 207 -4.60 10.78 -16.11
CA ALA A 207 -5.19 11.96 -16.76
C ALA A 207 -4.13 13.04 -17.05
N ALA A 208 -3.23 13.30 -16.09
CA ALA A 208 -2.14 14.25 -16.26
C ALA A 208 -1.17 13.83 -17.38
N ALA A 209 -0.77 12.56 -17.41
CA ALA A 209 0.09 12.03 -18.48
C ALA A 209 -0.59 12.12 -19.86
N LYS A 210 -1.91 11.88 -19.96
CA LYS A 210 -2.67 12.04 -21.22
C LYS A 210 -2.71 13.51 -21.66
N ALA A 211 -2.95 14.43 -20.73
CA ALA A 211 -2.93 15.86 -21.02
C ALA A 211 -1.54 16.33 -21.49
N ASN A 212 -0.48 15.92 -20.81
CA ASN A 212 0.90 16.28 -21.17
C ASN A 212 1.33 15.67 -22.51
N TYR A 213 0.93 14.44 -22.81
CA TYR A 213 1.15 13.82 -24.12
C TYR A 213 0.43 14.59 -25.24
N GLU A 214 -0.84 14.94 -25.04
CA GLU A 214 -1.60 15.72 -26.03
C GLU A 214 -1.02 17.12 -26.27
N LEU A 215 -0.41 17.71 -25.24
CA LEU A 215 0.30 18.99 -25.34
C LEU A 215 1.72 18.87 -25.91
N GLY A 216 2.19 17.65 -26.21
CA GLY A 216 3.53 17.40 -26.73
C GLY A 216 4.66 17.57 -25.70
N LEU A 217 4.33 17.57 -24.41
CA LEU A 217 5.29 17.75 -23.31
C LEU A 217 5.86 16.42 -22.79
N LEU A 218 5.20 15.30 -23.11
CA LEU A 218 5.60 13.97 -22.66
C LEU A 218 5.85 13.06 -23.88
N PRO A 219 7.03 12.43 -24.01
CA PRO A 219 7.31 11.48 -25.08
C PRO A 219 6.33 10.30 -25.12
N LYS A 220 6.01 9.80 -26.32
CA LYS A 220 4.97 8.79 -26.53
C LYS A 220 5.26 7.47 -25.79
N ASP A 221 6.49 6.98 -25.87
CA ASP A 221 6.95 5.76 -25.22
C ASP A 221 6.80 5.83 -23.69
N ILE A 222 7.22 6.95 -23.09
CA ILE A 222 7.07 7.21 -21.65
C ILE A 222 5.58 7.33 -21.27
N ALA A 223 4.79 8.05 -22.07
CA ALA A 223 3.36 8.22 -21.84
C ALA A 223 2.63 6.86 -21.86
N ASP A 224 2.88 6.04 -22.87
CA ASP A 224 2.28 4.70 -23.02
C ASP A 224 2.65 3.79 -21.83
N ALA A 225 3.91 3.82 -21.37
CA ALA A 225 4.35 3.06 -20.21
C ALA A 225 3.68 3.53 -18.90
N ILE A 226 3.51 4.85 -18.72
CA ILE A 226 2.78 5.42 -17.58
C ILE A 226 1.29 5.03 -17.63
N PHE A 227 0.66 5.04 -18.81
CA PHE A 227 -0.73 4.61 -18.95
C PHE A 227 -0.91 3.15 -18.55
N GLN A 228 -0.03 2.27 -19.03
CA GLN A 228 -0.08 0.86 -18.66
C GLN A 228 0.16 0.66 -17.15
N ALA A 229 1.16 1.34 -16.56
CA ALA A 229 1.42 1.26 -15.12
C ALA A 229 0.21 1.73 -14.28
N CYS A 230 -0.42 2.84 -14.67
CA CYS A 230 -1.63 3.32 -14.00
C CYS A 230 -2.80 2.35 -14.17
N GLN A 231 -2.98 1.77 -15.36
CA GLN A 231 -4.04 0.78 -15.61
C GLN A 231 -3.84 -0.47 -14.74
N GLU A 232 -2.62 -0.97 -14.60
CA GLU A 232 -2.36 -2.12 -13.73
C GLU A 232 -2.68 -1.83 -12.25
N ILE A 233 -2.45 -0.59 -11.79
CA ILE A 233 -2.88 -0.16 -10.44
C ILE A 233 -4.41 -0.13 -10.33
N LEU A 234 -5.11 0.36 -11.34
CA LEU A 234 -6.58 0.35 -11.39
C LEU A 234 -7.17 -1.06 -11.41
N ASP A 235 -6.43 -2.02 -11.96
CA ASP A 235 -6.75 -3.45 -11.92
C ASP A 235 -6.42 -4.09 -10.54
N ASN A 236 -6.20 -3.27 -9.50
CA ASN A 236 -5.85 -3.63 -8.13
C ASN A 236 -4.51 -4.37 -7.98
N ARG A 237 -3.59 -4.20 -8.93
CA ARG A 237 -2.19 -4.67 -8.79
C ARG A 237 -1.38 -3.60 -8.07
N PHE A 238 -0.29 -4.02 -7.43
CA PHE A 238 0.71 -3.10 -6.83
C PHE A 238 0.24 -2.26 -5.63
N HIS A 239 -0.99 -2.42 -5.13
CA HIS A 239 -1.48 -1.68 -3.95
C HIS A 239 -0.63 -1.90 -2.69
N SER A 240 0.03 -3.05 -2.57
CA SER A 240 0.99 -3.34 -1.48
C SER A 240 2.21 -2.41 -1.45
N HIS A 241 2.50 -1.69 -2.54
CA HIS A 241 3.62 -0.74 -2.61
C HIS A 241 3.26 0.69 -2.16
N PHE A 242 2.01 0.90 -1.73
CA PHE A 242 1.53 2.17 -1.19
C PHE A 242 1.54 2.11 0.33
N VAL A 243 2.64 2.56 0.93
CA VAL A 243 3.04 2.15 2.28
C VAL A 243 3.09 3.31 3.27
N VAL A 244 2.93 4.55 2.80
CA VAL A 244 2.95 5.74 3.68
C VAL A 244 1.79 5.69 4.67
N ASP A 245 2.07 6.03 5.94
CA ASP A 245 1.07 6.17 7.00
C ASP A 245 0.06 7.28 6.64
N MET A 246 -1.22 7.05 6.93
CA MET A 246 -2.26 8.05 6.66
C MET A 246 -2.12 9.28 7.55
N ILE A 247 -1.44 9.17 8.69
CA ILE A 247 -1.01 10.31 9.50
C ILE A 247 0.44 10.62 9.11
N GLN A 248 0.62 11.62 8.25
CA GLN A 248 1.92 12.04 7.73
C GLN A 248 2.08 13.56 7.76
N GLY A 249 3.32 14.02 7.84
CA GLY A 249 3.66 15.43 7.59
C GLY A 249 3.68 15.76 6.10
N GLY A 250 3.87 17.05 5.78
CA GLY A 250 4.15 17.48 4.39
C GLY A 250 2.94 17.57 3.46
N ALA A 251 1.73 17.77 4.00
CA ALA A 251 0.50 18.04 3.23
C ALA A 251 0.15 17.00 2.15
N GLY A 252 0.47 15.72 2.40
CA GLY A 252 0.21 14.63 1.45
C GLY A 252 1.31 14.41 0.40
N THR A 253 2.44 15.13 0.50
CA THR A 253 3.55 15.01 -0.46
C THR A 253 4.12 13.61 -0.50
N SER A 254 4.26 12.95 0.65
CA SER A 254 4.73 11.56 0.70
C SER A 254 3.78 10.62 -0.04
N THR A 255 2.46 10.78 0.11
CA THR A 255 1.47 10.00 -0.66
C THR A 255 1.56 10.28 -2.17
N ASN A 256 1.66 11.55 -2.58
CA ASN A 256 1.80 11.90 -4.00
C ASN A 256 3.08 11.31 -4.60
N MET A 257 4.19 11.40 -3.87
CA MET A 257 5.48 10.84 -4.29
C MET A 257 5.50 9.32 -4.28
N ASN A 258 4.81 8.66 -3.34
CA ASN A 258 4.64 7.22 -3.39
C ASN A 258 3.95 6.78 -4.67
N ALA A 259 2.90 7.48 -5.11
CA ALA A 259 2.28 7.19 -6.40
C ALA A 259 3.25 7.45 -7.57
N ASN A 260 3.94 8.59 -7.57
CA ASN A 260 4.90 8.93 -8.61
C ASN A 260 6.01 7.88 -8.77
N GLU A 261 6.60 7.45 -7.66
CA GLU A 261 7.71 6.48 -7.65
C GLU A 261 7.24 5.08 -8.06
N VAL A 262 6.09 4.61 -7.54
CA VAL A 262 5.54 3.29 -7.92
C VAL A 262 5.22 3.25 -9.41
N ILE A 263 4.57 4.29 -9.94
CA ILE A 263 4.22 4.38 -11.35
C ILE A 263 5.49 4.49 -12.22
N ALA A 264 6.47 5.31 -11.81
CA ALA A 264 7.72 5.47 -12.56
C ALA A 264 8.50 4.15 -12.63
N ASN A 265 8.71 3.47 -11.51
CA ASN A 265 9.42 2.20 -11.48
C ASN A 265 8.67 1.10 -12.25
N ARG A 266 7.34 1.12 -12.25
CA ARG A 266 6.59 0.17 -13.06
C ARG A 266 6.67 0.50 -14.56
N ALA A 267 6.65 1.77 -14.92
CA ALA A 267 6.88 2.22 -16.29
C ALA A 267 8.30 1.87 -16.78
N LEU A 268 9.33 1.96 -15.93
CA LEU A 268 10.70 1.53 -16.26
C LEU A 268 10.74 0.06 -16.65
N GLU A 269 10.13 -0.83 -15.85
CA GLU A 269 10.10 -2.25 -16.20
C GLU A 269 9.36 -2.52 -17.53
N ILE A 270 8.28 -1.78 -17.81
CA ILE A 270 7.56 -1.88 -19.09
C ILE A 270 8.46 -1.47 -20.27
N LEU A 271 9.34 -0.49 -20.06
CA LEU A 271 10.36 -0.04 -21.01
C LEU A 271 11.60 -0.95 -21.07
N GLY A 272 11.63 -2.04 -20.30
CA GLY A 272 12.77 -2.96 -20.23
C GLY A 272 13.97 -2.41 -19.46
N LYS A 273 13.73 -1.48 -18.52
CA LYS A 273 14.71 -0.84 -17.65
C LYS A 273 14.65 -1.39 -16.23
N GLU A 274 15.72 -1.20 -15.48
CA GLU A 274 15.74 -1.55 -14.06
C GLU A 274 15.06 -0.46 -13.20
N ARG A 275 14.55 -0.86 -12.03
CA ARG A 275 13.97 0.10 -11.06
C ARG A 275 15.06 1.05 -10.57
N GLY A 276 14.73 2.34 -10.50
CA GLY A 276 15.67 3.40 -10.11
C GLY A 276 16.46 4.02 -11.27
N GLU A 277 16.39 3.48 -12.51
CA GLU A 277 16.98 4.10 -13.72
C GLU A 277 16.13 5.31 -14.21
N TYR A 278 15.97 6.30 -13.32
CA TYR A 278 15.05 7.43 -13.49
C TYR A 278 15.39 8.37 -14.66
N GLU A 279 16.55 8.22 -15.31
CA GLU A 279 16.87 8.89 -16.56
C GLU A 279 15.92 8.52 -17.71
N PHE A 280 15.30 7.32 -17.67
CA PHE A 280 14.35 6.88 -18.70
C PHE A 280 12.89 7.19 -18.32
N CYS A 281 12.54 7.14 -17.02
CA CYS A 281 11.23 7.54 -16.52
C CYS A 281 11.34 8.10 -15.10
N HIS A 282 11.29 9.43 -14.96
CA HIS A 282 11.50 10.11 -13.70
C HIS A 282 10.17 10.37 -12.94
N PRO A 283 10.09 10.08 -11.62
CA PRO A 283 8.90 10.34 -10.80
C PRO A 283 8.42 11.80 -10.88
N ASN A 284 9.34 12.76 -10.72
CA ASN A 284 9.02 14.19 -10.82
C ASN A 284 8.85 14.70 -12.26
N ASN A 285 9.83 14.46 -13.14
CA ASN A 285 9.87 15.11 -14.46
C ASN A 285 8.88 14.52 -15.46
N HIS A 286 8.43 13.28 -15.27
CA HIS A 286 7.47 12.62 -16.17
C HIS A 286 6.14 12.33 -15.49
N VAL A 287 6.13 11.56 -14.39
CA VAL A 287 4.88 11.15 -13.73
C VAL A 287 4.18 12.33 -13.04
N ASN A 288 4.95 13.24 -12.45
CA ASN A 288 4.46 14.46 -11.80
C ASN A 288 4.56 15.71 -12.71
N LEU A 289 4.78 15.54 -14.01
CA LEU A 289 4.89 16.67 -14.95
C LEU A 289 3.63 17.54 -14.90
N SER A 290 3.82 18.86 -14.82
CA SER A 290 2.76 19.89 -14.74
C SER A 290 1.84 19.79 -13.52
N GLN A 291 2.26 19.07 -12.47
CA GLN A 291 1.50 18.87 -11.25
C GLN A 291 2.26 19.36 -10.02
N SER A 292 1.52 19.58 -8.95
CA SER A 292 2.02 19.67 -7.58
C SER A 292 1.34 18.61 -6.72
N THR A 293 1.86 18.37 -5.52
CA THR A 293 1.08 17.67 -4.50
C THR A 293 -0.23 18.44 -4.22
N ASN A 294 -0.17 19.78 -4.22
CA ASN A 294 -1.25 20.65 -3.77
C ASN A 294 -2.44 20.75 -4.73
N ASP A 295 -2.35 20.14 -5.91
CA ASP A 295 -3.49 19.93 -6.80
C ASP A 295 -3.76 18.44 -7.08
N ALA A 296 -2.71 17.61 -7.22
CA ALA A 296 -2.88 16.17 -7.44
C ALA A 296 -3.49 15.42 -6.24
N TYR A 297 -2.99 15.68 -5.02
CA TYR A 297 -3.48 15.03 -3.80
C TYR A 297 -4.94 15.40 -3.48
N PRO A 298 -5.34 16.69 -3.40
CA PRO A 298 -6.74 17.05 -3.14
C PRO A 298 -7.69 16.53 -4.22
N THR A 299 -7.27 16.53 -5.50
CA THR A 299 -8.07 15.95 -6.57
C THR A 299 -8.29 14.44 -6.37
N ALA A 300 -7.23 13.70 -6.04
CA ALA A 300 -7.33 12.26 -5.83
C ALA A 300 -8.20 11.91 -4.62
N ILE A 301 -8.08 12.62 -3.50
CA ILE A 301 -8.90 12.31 -2.31
C ILE A 301 -10.37 12.67 -2.53
N LYS A 302 -10.66 13.74 -3.28
CA LYS A 302 -12.03 14.10 -3.68
C LYS A 302 -12.69 13.00 -4.52
N ILE A 303 -11.99 12.48 -5.53
CA ILE A 303 -12.47 11.34 -6.34
C ILE A 303 -12.69 10.10 -5.47
N ALA A 304 -11.76 9.80 -4.56
CA ALA A 304 -11.87 8.65 -3.66
C ALA A 304 -13.08 8.77 -2.73
N LEU A 305 -13.35 9.96 -2.19
CA LEU A 305 -14.49 10.20 -1.30
C LEU A 305 -15.83 10.13 -2.03
N ILE A 306 -15.90 10.52 -3.31
CA ILE A 306 -17.10 10.29 -4.13
C ILE A 306 -17.37 8.79 -4.25
N LYS A 307 -16.36 7.98 -4.61
CA LYS A 307 -16.50 6.52 -4.70
C LYS A 307 -16.88 5.87 -3.36
N ALA A 308 -16.30 6.35 -2.26
CA ALA A 308 -16.64 5.89 -0.92
C ALA A 308 -18.10 6.26 -0.55
N ASN A 309 -18.57 7.45 -0.94
CA ASN A 309 -19.96 7.86 -0.75
C ASN A 309 -20.93 6.97 -1.54
N GLU A 310 -20.63 6.64 -2.80
CA GLU A 310 -21.44 5.72 -3.60
C GLU A 310 -21.65 4.38 -2.89
N LYS A 311 -20.56 3.77 -2.40
CA LYS A 311 -20.61 2.52 -1.61
C LYS A 311 -21.45 2.66 -0.33
N LEU A 312 -21.29 3.76 0.40
CA LEU A 312 -22.08 4.03 1.61
C LEU A 312 -23.57 4.16 1.29
N VAL A 313 -23.90 4.90 0.23
CA VAL A 313 -25.28 5.13 -0.20
C VAL A 313 -25.94 3.85 -0.66
N ASP A 314 -25.23 2.99 -1.40
CA ASP A 314 -25.76 1.68 -1.83
C ASP A 314 -26.15 0.82 -0.63
N VAL A 315 -25.28 0.73 0.38
CA VAL A 315 -25.57 0.00 1.63
C VAL A 315 -26.75 0.62 2.37
N LEU A 316 -26.80 1.95 2.44
CA LEU A 316 -27.90 2.66 3.11
C LEU A 316 -29.24 2.46 2.40
N GLN A 317 -29.25 2.40 1.07
CA GLN A 317 -30.44 2.11 0.27
C GLN A 317 -30.95 0.68 0.51
N GLU A 318 -30.07 -0.32 0.58
CA GLU A 318 -30.46 -1.68 0.96
C GLU A 318 -31.05 -1.72 2.37
N PHE A 319 -30.43 -0.99 3.31
CA PHE A 319 -30.93 -0.87 4.67
C PHE A 319 -32.33 -0.22 4.72
N ILE A 320 -32.55 0.85 3.96
CA ILE A 320 -33.86 1.52 3.80
C ILE A 320 -34.92 0.55 3.26
N LYS A 321 -34.58 -0.27 2.25
CA LYS A 321 -35.51 -1.29 1.72
C LYS A 321 -35.95 -2.27 2.80
N VAL A 322 -35.03 -2.69 3.68
CA VAL A 322 -35.35 -3.57 4.82
C VAL A 322 -36.26 -2.89 5.83
N LEU A 323 -35.99 -1.62 6.16
CA LEU A 323 -36.86 -0.83 7.06
C LEU A 323 -38.28 -0.72 6.51
N HIS A 324 -38.44 -0.42 5.22
CA HIS A 324 -39.75 -0.39 4.55
C HIS A 324 -40.47 -1.74 4.57
N LYS A 325 -39.73 -2.84 4.35
CA LYS A 325 -40.30 -4.20 4.44
C LYS A 325 -40.83 -4.46 5.84
N LYS A 326 -40.06 -4.12 6.88
CA LYS A 326 -40.47 -4.26 8.29
C LYS A 326 -41.63 -3.34 8.67
N ALA A 327 -41.67 -2.12 8.13
CA ALA A 327 -42.80 -1.22 8.31
C ALA A 327 -44.12 -1.83 7.83
N ARG A 328 -44.11 -2.50 6.66
CA ARG A 328 -45.28 -3.21 6.13
C ARG A 328 -45.65 -4.43 6.96
N GLU A 329 -44.67 -5.26 7.31
CA GLU A 329 -44.84 -6.45 8.15
C GLU A 329 -45.47 -6.10 9.51
N PHE A 330 -45.09 -4.96 10.09
CA PHE A 330 -45.55 -4.52 11.40
C PHE A 330 -46.74 -3.54 11.37
N SER A 331 -47.34 -3.31 10.20
CA SER A 331 -48.42 -2.33 10.00
C SER A 331 -49.65 -2.58 10.87
N GLY A 332 -49.96 -3.85 11.19
CA GLY A 332 -51.09 -4.24 12.04
C GLY A 332 -50.79 -4.33 13.54
N ILE A 333 -49.53 -4.16 13.98
CA ILE A 333 -49.15 -4.33 15.39
C ILE A 333 -49.33 -2.99 16.12
N ILE A 334 -50.39 -2.85 16.90
CA ILE A 334 -50.61 -1.68 17.76
C ILE A 334 -49.69 -1.76 18.98
N LYS A 335 -49.02 -0.65 19.29
CA LYS A 335 -48.16 -0.46 20.47
C LYS A 335 -48.45 0.88 21.14
N MET A 336 -48.04 1.01 22.40
CA MET A 336 -48.05 2.29 23.10
C MET A 336 -46.90 3.17 22.59
N GLY A 337 -47.20 4.38 22.14
CA GLY A 337 -46.19 5.42 21.91
C GLY A 337 -45.64 5.92 23.24
N ARG A 338 -44.37 6.36 23.25
CA ARG A 338 -43.75 6.96 24.44
C ARG A 338 -43.13 8.30 24.14
N THR A 339 -43.39 9.27 25.01
CA THR A 339 -42.74 10.59 25.00
C THR A 339 -42.13 10.82 26.37
N GLN A 340 -40.85 11.20 26.42
CA GLN A 340 -40.10 11.28 27.69
C GLN A 340 -40.11 9.95 28.48
N LEU A 341 -40.09 8.82 27.76
CA LEU A 341 -40.22 7.45 28.30
C LEU A 341 -41.52 7.15 29.04
N GLN A 342 -42.49 8.08 29.05
CA GLN A 342 -43.82 7.88 29.62
C GLN A 342 -44.81 7.44 28.53
N ASP A 343 -45.83 6.71 28.93
CA ASP A 343 -46.91 6.29 28.03
C ASP A 343 -47.65 7.51 27.46
N ALA A 344 -47.89 7.49 26.15
CA ALA A 344 -48.55 8.58 25.42
C ALA A 344 -49.85 8.08 24.78
N VAL A 345 -49.90 8.01 23.45
CA VAL A 345 -51.06 7.51 22.68
C VAL A 345 -50.65 6.32 21.81
N PRO A 346 -51.61 5.45 21.41
CA PRO A 346 -51.32 4.32 20.55
C PRO A 346 -50.78 4.72 19.18
N MET A 347 -49.90 3.88 18.64
CA MET A 347 -49.41 3.92 17.27
C MET A 347 -49.16 2.48 16.79
N THR A 348 -48.88 2.26 15.51
CA THR A 348 -48.43 0.93 15.05
C THR A 348 -46.91 0.83 15.05
N LEU A 349 -46.38 -0.37 15.29
CA LEU A 349 -44.94 -0.62 15.15
C LEU A 349 -44.48 -0.36 13.70
N GLY A 350 -45.37 -0.59 12.73
CA GLY A 350 -45.15 -0.21 11.34
C GLY A 350 -44.92 1.30 11.14
N GLN A 351 -45.66 2.17 11.84
CA GLN A 351 -45.41 3.62 11.80
C GLN A 351 -44.02 3.99 12.34
N THR A 352 -43.54 3.31 13.39
CA THR A 352 -42.17 3.50 13.91
C THR A 352 -41.12 3.16 12.85
N PHE A 353 -41.22 1.98 12.23
CA PHE A 353 -40.25 1.53 11.22
C PHE A 353 -40.32 2.35 9.93
N LEU A 354 -41.50 2.85 9.55
CA LEU A 354 -41.62 3.79 8.43
C LEU A 354 -40.89 5.09 8.72
N ALA A 355 -41.01 5.64 9.94
CA ALA A 355 -40.28 6.84 10.34
C ALA A 355 -38.76 6.62 10.30
N PHE A 356 -38.27 5.43 10.68
CA PHE A 356 -36.86 5.05 10.52
C PHE A 356 -36.43 5.01 9.04
N ALA A 357 -37.27 4.48 8.14
CA ALA A 357 -36.95 4.47 6.71
C ALA A 357 -36.84 5.90 6.16
N VAL A 358 -37.85 6.75 6.42
CA VAL A 358 -37.91 8.14 5.93
C VAL A 358 -36.71 8.95 6.42
N THR A 359 -36.33 8.83 7.70
CA THR A 359 -35.19 9.59 8.22
C THR A 359 -33.86 9.19 7.58
N MET A 360 -33.72 7.94 7.12
CA MET A 360 -32.52 7.46 6.39
C MET A 360 -32.54 7.89 4.92
N GLU A 361 -33.72 7.95 4.27
CA GLU A 361 -33.86 8.49 2.91
C GLU A 361 -33.40 9.95 2.82
N GLU A 362 -33.71 10.77 3.83
CA GLU A 362 -33.20 12.13 3.95
C GLU A 362 -31.66 12.18 4.01
N GLU A 363 -31.03 11.21 4.68
CA GLU A 363 -29.57 11.16 4.79
C GLU A 363 -28.92 10.75 3.47
N VAL A 364 -29.53 9.86 2.68
CA VAL A 364 -29.06 9.56 1.32
C VAL A 364 -29.03 10.83 0.46
N GLN A 365 -30.10 11.64 0.50
CA GLN A 365 -30.15 12.90 -0.23
C GLN A 365 -29.06 13.87 0.25
N GLN A 366 -28.88 13.97 1.57
CA GLN A 366 -27.88 14.87 2.15
C GLN A 366 -26.45 14.46 1.80
N LEU A 367 -26.13 13.17 1.88
CA LEU A 367 -24.82 12.61 1.52
C LEU A 367 -24.49 12.86 0.05
N ASN A 368 -25.42 12.57 -0.86
CA ASN A 368 -25.21 12.83 -2.29
C ASN A 368 -25.02 14.33 -2.58
N ARG A 369 -25.80 15.19 -1.92
CA ARG A 369 -25.68 16.65 -2.09
C ARG A 369 -24.32 17.16 -1.66
N THR A 370 -23.78 16.69 -0.53
CA THR A 370 -22.49 17.15 -0.01
C THR A 370 -21.31 16.49 -0.72
N SER A 371 -21.44 15.22 -1.11
CA SER A 371 -20.42 14.53 -1.93
C SER A 371 -20.22 15.20 -3.29
N ALA A 372 -21.29 15.75 -3.89
CA ALA A 372 -21.20 16.49 -5.15
C ALA A 372 -20.29 17.73 -5.08
N LEU A 373 -19.98 18.27 -3.90
CA LEU A 373 -19.02 19.37 -3.73
C LEU A 373 -17.60 18.94 -4.15
N PHE A 374 -17.27 17.65 -4.00
CA PHE A 374 -15.97 17.09 -4.40
C PHE A 374 -15.77 17.01 -5.92
N LEU A 375 -16.81 17.26 -6.73
CA LEU A 375 -16.66 17.34 -8.18
C LEU A 375 -15.85 18.56 -8.63
N GLU A 376 -15.72 19.58 -7.78
CA GLU A 376 -14.87 20.73 -8.05
C GLU A 376 -13.41 20.48 -7.62
N VAL A 377 -12.48 20.56 -8.57
CA VAL A 377 -11.06 20.23 -8.38
C VAL A 377 -10.14 21.34 -8.88
N ASN A 378 -8.90 21.38 -8.39
CA ASN A 378 -7.92 22.44 -8.70
C ASN A 378 -6.76 21.98 -9.60
N MET A 379 -6.91 20.90 -10.38
CA MET A 379 -5.84 20.40 -11.26
C MET A 379 -5.33 21.48 -12.24
N GLY A 380 -4.02 21.74 -12.17
CA GLY A 380 -3.36 22.82 -12.89
C GLY A 380 -3.19 24.09 -12.07
N GLY A 381 -3.62 24.10 -10.81
CA GLY A 381 -3.27 25.14 -9.84
C GLY A 381 -1.81 25.06 -9.39
N THR A 382 -1.18 23.90 -9.53
CA THR A 382 0.21 23.62 -9.15
C THR A 382 0.49 23.96 -7.69
N ALA A 383 1.57 24.68 -7.38
CA ALA A 383 2.06 24.84 -6.02
C ALA A 383 1.10 25.62 -5.12
N ILE A 384 0.53 26.71 -5.62
CA ILE A 384 -0.25 27.68 -4.81
C ILE A 384 -1.49 28.20 -5.55
N GLY A 385 -1.92 27.51 -6.61
CA GLY A 385 -3.07 27.89 -7.42
C GLY A 385 -2.81 28.86 -8.57
N THR A 386 -1.56 29.31 -8.77
CA THR A 386 -1.22 30.23 -9.87
C THR A 386 -1.05 29.54 -11.22
N GLY A 387 -0.90 28.21 -11.22
CA GLY A 387 -0.60 27.43 -12.42
C GLY A 387 0.83 27.58 -12.93
N ILE A 388 1.74 28.14 -12.13
CA ILE A 388 3.16 28.23 -12.47
C ILE A 388 3.72 26.82 -12.75
N CYS A 389 4.55 26.68 -13.79
CA CYS A 389 5.12 25.40 -14.26
C CYS A 389 4.12 24.42 -14.91
N ALA A 390 2.86 24.82 -15.16
CA ALA A 390 1.95 24.12 -16.07
C ALA A 390 1.80 24.90 -17.39
N ASP A 391 1.55 24.20 -18.48
CA ASP A 391 1.14 24.85 -19.73
C ASP A 391 -0.22 25.54 -19.51
N PRO A 392 -0.46 26.76 -20.05
CA PRO A 392 -1.74 27.45 -19.89
C PRO A 392 -2.97 26.65 -20.34
N LYS A 393 -2.80 25.67 -21.24
CA LYS A 393 -3.87 24.78 -21.72
C LYS A 393 -3.98 23.48 -20.90
N TYR A 394 -3.12 23.26 -19.92
CA TYR A 394 -3.06 22.02 -19.15
C TYR A 394 -4.40 21.68 -18.47
N SER A 395 -5.00 22.64 -17.75
CA SER A 395 -6.30 22.43 -17.10
C SER A 395 -7.41 22.09 -18.09
N ASP A 396 -7.41 22.73 -19.26
CA ASP A 396 -8.38 22.46 -20.34
C ASP A 396 -8.26 21.04 -20.92
N LYS A 397 -7.08 20.42 -20.79
CA LYS A 397 -6.82 19.04 -21.25
C LYS A 397 -7.03 18.00 -20.16
N VAL A 398 -6.54 18.24 -18.95
CA VAL A 398 -6.58 17.25 -17.87
C VAL A 398 -8.00 17.01 -17.35
N ILE A 399 -8.85 18.05 -17.30
CA ILE A 399 -10.23 17.93 -16.79
C ILE A 399 -11.08 16.99 -17.67
N PRO A 400 -11.11 17.13 -19.01
CA PRO A 400 -11.76 16.13 -19.88
C PRO A 400 -11.27 14.70 -19.67
N TYR A 401 -9.97 14.47 -19.51
CA TYR A 401 -9.46 13.11 -19.24
C TYR A 401 -9.91 12.57 -17.89
N LEU A 402 -9.92 13.40 -16.84
CA LEU A 402 -10.48 13.02 -15.54
C LEU A 402 -11.95 12.60 -15.68
N ARG A 403 -12.77 13.36 -16.41
CA ARG A 403 -14.18 12.99 -16.67
C ARG A 403 -14.30 11.66 -17.41
N ILE A 404 -13.52 11.47 -18.47
CA ILE A 404 -13.56 10.25 -19.29
C ILE A 404 -13.19 9.02 -18.47
N ILE A 405 -12.12 9.10 -17.67
CA ILE A 405 -11.62 7.97 -16.88
C ILE A 405 -12.56 7.64 -15.71
N THR A 406 -13.11 8.66 -15.06
CA THR A 406 -13.94 8.48 -13.86
C THR A 406 -15.41 8.23 -14.15
N GLY A 407 -15.93 8.73 -15.28
CA GLY A 407 -17.37 8.86 -15.54
C GLY A 407 -18.06 9.96 -14.72
N MET A 408 -17.30 10.79 -13.98
CA MET A 408 -17.81 11.83 -13.10
C MET A 408 -17.82 13.19 -13.81
N ASP A 409 -18.77 14.06 -13.48
CA ASP A 409 -18.82 15.44 -13.97
C ASP A 409 -17.86 16.35 -13.18
N ILE A 410 -16.56 16.03 -13.22
CA ILE A 410 -15.49 16.79 -12.57
C ILE A 410 -15.37 18.16 -13.22
N ARG A 411 -15.24 19.22 -12.45
CA ARG A 411 -15.19 20.61 -12.93
C ARG A 411 -13.97 21.31 -12.34
N LEU A 412 -13.39 22.20 -13.14
CA LEU A 412 -12.31 23.06 -12.66
C LEU A 412 -12.89 24.10 -11.69
N ALA A 413 -12.21 24.32 -10.57
CA ALA A 413 -12.56 25.38 -9.63
C ALA A 413 -12.52 26.76 -10.30
N LYS A 414 -13.41 27.65 -9.87
CA LYS A 414 -13.50 29.02 -10.42
C LYS A 414 -12.24 29.85 -10.15
N ASN A 415 -11.56 29.57 -9.04
CA ASN A 415 -10.32 30.21 -8.65
C ASN A 415 -9.39 29.18 -8.02
N LEU A 416 -8.27 28.89 -8.69
CA LEU A 416 -7.34 27.85 -8.26
C LEU A 416 -6.52 28.25 -7.01
N VAL A 417 -6.30 29.54 -6.76
CA VAL A 417 -5.63 30.04 -5.55
C VAL A 417 -6.50 29.85 -4.32
N GLU A 418 -7.80 30.05 -4.46
CA GLU A 418 -8.78 29.76 -3.40
C GLU A 418 -8.91 28.26 -3.17
N ALA A 419 -9.13 27.48 -4.24
CA ALA A 419 -9.35 26.04 -4.13
C ALA A 419 -8.13 25.25 -3.59
N THR A 420 -6.91 25.80 -3.67
CA THR A 420 -5.69 25.15 -3.16
C THR A 420 -5.60 25.18 -1.62
N GLN A 421 -6.30 26.11 -0.97
CA GLN A 421 -6.32 26.25 0.50
C GLN A 421 -7.68 25.86 1.12
N ASP A 422 -8.72 25.71 0.30
CA ASP A 422 -10.06 25.40 0.79
C ASP A 422 -10.20 23.93 1.23
N THR A 423 -10.83 23.74 2.38
CA THR A 423 -11.19 22.43 2.95
C THR A 423 -12.66 22.37 3.38
N GLY A 424 -13.45 23.38 3.00
CA GLY A 424 -14.85 23.53 3.39
C GLY A 424 -15.77 22.42 2.90
N ASP A 425 -15.46 21.83 1.75
CA ASP A 425 -16.17 20.66 1.21
C ASP A 425 -16.01 19.42 2.11
N PHE A 426 -14.78 19.11 2.58
CA PHE A 426 -14.50 18.02 3.50
C PHE A 426 -15.22 18.21 4.84
N ILE A 427 -15.21 19.43 5.38
CA ILE A 427 -15.92 19.77 6.63
C ILE A 427 -17.43 19.55 6.46
N THR A 428 -17.98 20.01 5.34
CA THR A 428 -19.41 19.89 5.04
C THR A 428 -19.84 18.43 4.88
N TYR A 429 -19.06 17.62 4.16
CA TYR A 429 -19.32 16.19 4.00
C TYR A 429 -19.19 15.42 5.32
N SER A 430 -18.15 15.70 6.12
CA SER A 430 -17.99 15.13 7.46
C SER A 430 -19.17 15.49 8.39
N GLY A 431 -19.72 16.70 8.26
CA GLY A 431 -20.96 17.10 8.94
C GLY A 431 -22.17 16.24 8.56
N ALA A 432 -22.31 15.86 7.29
CA ALA A 432 -23.36 14.95 6.83
C ALA A 432 -23.18 13.54 7.41
N LEU A 433 -21.95 13.02 7.44
CA LEU A 433 -21.64 11.73 8.08
C LEU A 433 -21.99 11.75 9.58
N LYS A 434 -21.65 12.82 10.30
CA LYS A 434 -21.99 12.98 11.73
C LYS A 434 -23.51 12.99 11.94
N ARG A 435 -24.26 13.65 11.05
CA ARG A 435 -25.73 13.69 11.10
C ARG A 435 -26.34 12.29 10.91
N LEU A 436 -25.87 11.55 9.91
CA LEU A 436 -26.26 10.15 9.70
C LEU A 436 -25.96 9.30 10.94
N ALA A 437 -24.74 9.37 11.47
CA ALA A 437 -24.33 8.61 12.66
C ALA A 437 -25.22 8.90 13.88
N THR A 438 -25.58 10.17 14.08
CA THR A 438 -26.48 10.57 15.18
C THR A 438 -27.88 9.95 15.02
N LYS A 439 -28.44 9.99 13.80
CA LYS A 439 -29.75 9.38 13.51
C LYS A 439 -29.73 7.85 13.64
N LEU A 440 -28.66 7.20 13.17
CA LEU A 440 -28.45 5.76 13.35
C LEU A 440 -28.38 5.40 14.83
N SER A 441 -27.60 6.13 15.63
CA SER A 441 -27.48 5.89 17.07
C SER A 441 -28.84 6.00 17.78
N LYS A 442 -29.65 7.01 17.45
CA LYS A 442 -31.01 7.13 17.97
C LYS A 442 -31.84 5.89 17.64
N MET A 443 -31.87 5.49 16.38
CA MET A 443 -32.64 4.32 15.92
C MET A 443 -32.14 3.00 16.53
N SER A 444 -30.84 2.86 16.80
CA SER A 444 -30.30 1.66 17.48
C SER A 444 -30.63 1.61 18.98
N ASN A 445 -30.89 2.76 19.60
CA ASN A 445 -31.29 2.83 21.01
C ASN A 445 -32.78 2.58 21.23
N ASP A 446 -33.61 2.96 20.25
CA ASP A 446 -35.04 2.63 20.19
C ASP A 446 -35.27 1.13 19.96
#